data_AF-A0A124FRM3-F1
#
_entry.id   AF-A0A124FRM3-F1
#
_cell.length_a   1.000
_cell.length_b   1.000
_cell.length_c   1.000
_cell.angle_alpha   90.00
_cell.angle_beta   90.00
_cell.angle_gamma   90.00
#
_symmetry.space_group_name_H-M   'P 1'
#
loop_
_entity.id
_entity.type
_entity.pdbx_description
1 polymer ?
#
loop_
_entity_poly.entity_id
_entity_poly.type
_entity_poly.pdbx_seq_one_letter_code
_entity_poly.pdbx_strand_id
1 'polypeptide(L)'
;YKGKIYGGMSNIGVRPTIAHSSFAIEVHIFDFNDEIYDEVINISFIDRLRDEIKFDSLEQLKNQLKKDKIQAQSILEGIQR
;
A
#
# COMPACT_ATOMS: atom_id res chain seq x y z
N TYR A 1 -13.86 -4.87 3.83
CA TYR A 1 -14.30 -4.46 5.18
C TYR A 1 -15.80 -4.17 5.15
N LYS A 2 -16.59 -4.67 6.12
CA LYS A 2 -18.07 -4.49 6.16
C LYS A 2 -18.79 -4.79 4.82
N GLY A 3 -18.40 -5.87 4.13
CA GLY A 3 -18.96 -6.26 2.83
C GLY A 3 -18.55 -5.38 1.64
N LYS A 4 -17.75 -4.32 1.86
CA LYS A 4 -17.21 -3.45 0.80
C LYS A 4 -15.79 -3.85 0.41
N ILE A 5 -15.52 -3.76 -0.89
CA ILE A 5 -14.19 -3.88 -1.48
C ILE A 5 -13.65 -2.47 -1.69
N TYR A 6 -12.40 -2.27 -1.33
CA TYR A 6 -11.68 -1.01 -1.50
C TYR A 6 -10.45 -1.23 -2.34
N GLY A 7 -10.10 -0.22 -3.15
CA GLY A 7 -8.80 -0.15 -3.79
C GLY A 7 -7.72 0.28 -2.79
N GLY A 8 -6.47 -0.02 -3.10
CA GLY A 8 -5.34 0.42 -2.29
C GLY A 8 -4.01 0.09 -2.94
N MET A 9 -2.94 0.53 -2.29
CA MET A 9 -1.57 0.13 -2.59
C MET A 9 -0.91 -0.41 -1.34
N SER A 10 -0.01 -1.38 -1.49
CA SER A 10 0.69 -2.00 -0.37
C SER A 10 2.20 -1.93 -0.53
N ASN A 11 2.88 -1.70 0.59
CA ASN A 11 4.30 -1.96 0.73
C ASN A 11 4.48 -3.26 1.52
N ILE A 12 5.32 -4.16 1.01
CA ILE A 12 5.65 -5.44 1.62
C ILE A 12 7.17 -5.50 1.71
N GLY A 13 7.70 -5.51 2.92
CA GLY A 13 9.12 -5.24 3.11
C GLY A 13 9.63 -5.47 4.51
N VAL A 14 10.95 -5.38 4.67
CA VAL A 14 11.62 -5.50 5.96
C VAL A 14 12.00 -4.10 6.44
N ARG A 15 11.56 -3.71 7.64
CA ARG A 15 12.00 -2.45 8.27
C ARG A 15 13.37 -2.67 8.94
N PRO A 16 14.49 -2.12 8.42
CA PRO A 16 15.82 -2.40 8.96
C PRO A 16 16.17 -1.53 10.18
N THR A 17 15.33 -0.55 10.53
CA THR A 17 15.63 0.51 11.50
C THR A 17 15.23 0.21 12.94
N ILE A 18 14.64 -0.94 13.23
CA ILE A 18 14.34 -1.40 14.60
C ILE A 18 15.11 -2.70 14.81
N ALA A 19 15.72 -2.88 15.99
CA ALA A 19 16.66 -3.96 16.34
C ALA A 19 16.14 -5.41 16.20
N HIS A 20 14.95 -5.60 15.62
CA HIS A 20 14.38 -6.86 15.19
C HIS A 20 13.72 -6.60 13.83
N SER A 21 14.35 -7.03 12.75
CA SER A 21 13.89 -6.78 11.38
C SER A 21 12.60 -7.57 11.11
N SER A 22 11.45 -7.01 11.49
CA SER A 22 10.15 -7.63 11.24
C SER A 22 9.70 -7.29 9.82
N PHE A 23 9.45 -8.33 9.04
CA PHE A 23 8.69 -8.24 7.80
C PHE A 23 7.31 -7.61 8.09
N ALA A 24 6.93 -6.61 7.31
CA ALA A 24 5.68 -5.89 7.46
C ALA A 24 4.94 -5.81 6.13
N ILE A 25 3.61 -5.84 6.22
CA ILE A 25 2.69 -5.52 5.13
C ILE A 25 1.93 -4.28 5.57
N GLU A 26 2.09 -3.20 4.80
CA GLU A 26 1.40 -1.93 5.04
C GLU A 26 0.51 -1.64 3.85
N VAL A 27 -0.74 -1.28 4.12
CA VAL A 27 -1.74 -1.00 3.08
C VAL A 27 -2.25 0.42 3.26
N HIS A 28 -2.15 1.22 2.21
CA HIS A 28 -2.86 2.49 2.10
C HIS A 28 -4.16 2.24 1.32
N ILE A 29 -5.28 2.19 2.04
CA ILE A 29 -6.63 2.04 1.48
C ILE A 29 -7.07 3.38 0.88
N PHE A 30 -7.49 3.38 -0.38
CA PHE A 30 -7.96 4.60 -1.04
C PHE A 30 -9.38 4.97 -0.59
N ASP A 31 -9.64 6.27 -0.53
CA ASP A 31 -10.95 6.85 -0.20
C ASP A 31 -11.57 6.27 1.09
N PHE A 32 -10.71 6.08 2.09
CA PHE A 32 -11.04 5.46 3.37
C PHE A 32 -10.81 6.46 4.52
N ASN A 33 -11.77 6.56 5.44
CA ASN A 33 -11.73 7.53 6.55
C ASN A 33 -12.26 6.95 7.88
N ASP A 34 -12.15 5.63 8.05
CA ASP A 34 -12.53 4.96 9.29
C ASP A 34 -11.28 4.44 10.01
N GLU A 35 -11.37 4.30 11.33
CA GLU A 35 -10.40 3.54 12.13
C GLU A 35 -10.85 2.07 12.19
N ILE A 36 -9.93 1.15 11.92
CA ILE A 36 -10.20 -0.30 11.83
C ILE A 36 -9.17 -1.13 12.60
N TYR A 37 -8.65 -0.57 13.69
CA TYR A 37 -7.80 -1.33 14.61
C TYR A 37 -8.57 -2.55 15.14
N ASP A 38 -7.86 -3.67 15.29
CA ASP A 38 -8.39 -4.98 15.71
C ASP A 38 -9.43 -5.62 14.75
N GLU A 39 -9.72 -4.99 13.62
CA GLU A 39 -10.60 -5.55 12.59
C GLU A 39 -9.84 -6.51 11.65
N VAL A 40 -10.52 -7.59 11.27
CA VAL A 40 -9.99 -8.52 10.26
C VAL A 40 -10.34 -8.03 8.87
N ILE A 41 -9.32 -7.90 8.02
CA ILE A 41 -9.47 -7.59 6.60
C ILE A 41 -8.83 -8.68 5.74
N ASN A 42 -9.35 -8.84 4.53
CA ASN A 42 -8.74 -9.67 3.50
C ASN A 42 -8.05 -8.77 2.48
N ILE A 43 -6.84 -9.17 2.07
CA ILE A 43 -6.03 -8.46 1.08
C ILE A 43 -5.84 -9.38 -0.13
N SER A 44 -6.17 -8.88 -1.31
CA SER A 44 -5.91 -9.56 -2.59
C SER A 44 -4.85 -8.76 -3.36
N PHE A 45 -3.71 -9.38 -3.64
CA PHE A 45 -2.68 -8.77 -4.46
C PHE A 45 -3.03 -8.91 -5.94
N ILE A 46 -2.97 -7.79 -6.65
CA ILE A 46 -3.45 -7.68 -8.03
C ILE A 46 -2.27 -7.60 -9.00
N ASP A 47 -1.38 -6.62 -8.79
CA ASP A 47 -0.20 -6.41 -9.62
C ASP A 47 0.94 -5.87 -8.77
N ARG A 48 2.17 -6.14 -9.22
CA ARG A 48 3.40 -5.69 -8.58
C ARG A 48 3.91 -4.43 -9.28
N LEU A 49 3.89 -3.30 -8.56
CA LEU A 49 4.30 -2.02 -9.15
C LEU A 49 5.81 -1.87 -9.34
N ARG A 50 6.61 -2.25 -8.33
CA ARG A 50 8.07 -2.06 -8.31
C ARG A 50 8.77 -2.85 -7.18
N ASP A 51 10.10 -2.90 -7.24
CA ASP A 51 10.96 -3.28 -6.12
C ASP A 51 10.97 -2.23 -4.99
N GLU A 52 11.50 -2.61 -3.82
CA GLU A 52 11.77 -1.69 -2.72
C GLU A 52 12.85 -0.68 -3.11
N ILE A 53 12.66 0.57 -2.70
CA ILE A 53 13.57 1.67 -3.01
C ILE A 53 13.95 2.34 -1.69
N LYS A 54 15.25 2.48 -1.45
CA LYS A 54 15.76 3.32 -0.37
C LYS A 54 15.71 4.78 -0.85
N PHE A 55 15.13 5.66 -0.04
CA PHE A 55 15.07 7.08 -0.32
C PHE A 55 16.03 7.84 0.59
N ASP A 56 16.69 8.86 0.04
CA ASP A 56 17.61 9.71 0.78
C ASP A 56 16.88 10.88 1.46
N SER A 57 15.59 11.09 1.15
CA SER A 57 14.76 12.10 1.81
C SER A 57 13.27 11.73 1.85
N LEU A 58 12.56 12.35 2.79
CA LEU A 58 11.11 12.21 2.91
C LEU A 58 10.37 12.73 1.66
N GLU A 59 10.89 13.79 1.03
CA GLU A 59 10.28 14.35 -0.18
C GLU A 59 10.39 13.40 -1.37
N GLN A 60 11.51 12.68 -1.52
CA GLN A 60 11.63 11.64 -2.55
C GLN A 60 10.62 10.50 -2.31
N LEU A 61 10.50 10.03 -1.06
CA LEU A 61 9.52 9.02 -0.68
C LEU A 61 8.09 9.47 -1.02
N LYS A 62 7.70 10.67 -0.59
CA LYS A 62 6.36 11.22 -0.87
C LYS A 62 6.09 11.30 -2.37
N ASN A 63 7.06 11.76 -3.15
CA ASN A 63 6.91 11.88 -4.61
C ASN A 63 6.77 10.50 -5.27
N GLN A 64 7.50 9.49 -4.80
CA GLN A 64 7.32 8.13 -5.30
C GLN A 64 5.95 7.56 -4.93
N LEU A 65 5.50 7.73 -3.67
CA LEU A 65 4.18 7.27 -3.24
C LEU A 65 3.03 7.90 -4.05
N LYS A 66 3.16 9.15 -4.49
CA LYS A 66 2.18 9.78 -5.39
C LYS A 66 2.13 9.08 -6.76
N LYS A 67 3.28 8.73 -7.33
CA LYS A 67 3.36 7.99 -8.60
C LYS A 67 2.79 6.58 -8.46
N ASP A 68 3.16 5.89 -7.38
CA ASP A 68 2.68 4.55 -7.06
C ASP A 68 1.15 4.55 -6.92
N LYS A 69 0.58 5.57 -6.25
CA LYS A 69 -0.88 5.73 -6.12
C LYS A 69 -1.57 5.88 -7.48
N ILE A 70 -1.06 6.75 -8.35
CA ILE A 70 -1.64 6.97 -9.69
C ILE A 70 -1.60 5.68 -10.52
N GLN A 71 -0.48 4.96 -10.50
CA GLN A 71 -0.33 3.69 -11.21
C GLN A 71 -1.29 2.62 -10.66
N ALA A 72 -1.39 2.49 -9.33
CA ALA A 72 -2.31 1.55 -8.69
C ALA A 72 -3.76 1.83 -9.07
N GLN A 73 -4.19 3.10 -9.05
CA GLN A 73 -5.54 3.49 -9.45
C GLN A 73 -5.83 3.11 -10.90
N SER A 74 -4.90 3.39 -11.82
CA SER A 74 -5.03 3.03 -13.24
C SER A 74 -5.20 1.52 -13.46
N ILE A 75 -4.39 0.69 -12.77
CA ILE A 75 -4.50 -0.78 -12.84
C ILE A 75 -5.86 -1.26 -12.31
N LEU A 76 -6.29 -0.74 -11.16
CA LEU A 76 -7.55 -1.14 -10.52
C LEU A 76 -8.78 -0.75 -11.36
N GLU A 77 -8.76 0.42 -12.00
CA GLU A 77 -9.81 0.85 -12.93
C GLU A 77 -9.90 -0.08 -14.16
N GLY A 78 -8.77 -0.60 -14.63
CA GLY A 78 -8.72 -1.53 -15.75
C GLY A 78 -9.37 -2.89 -15.46
N ILE A 79 -9.45 -3.29 -14.18
CA ILE A 79 -10.00 -4.59 -13.75
C ILE A 79 -11.50 -4.52 -13.49
N GLN A 80 -12.03 -3.32 -13.24
CA GLN A 80 -13.47 -3.11 -12.98
C GLN A 80 -14.29 -2.99 -14.27
N ARG A 81 -13.66 -3.11 -15.45
CA ARG A 81 -14.32 -3.18 -16.76
C ARG A 81 -14.63 -4.61 -17.14
#